data_AF-A0A842IYK7-F1
#
_entry.id   AF-A0A842IYK7-F1
#
_cell.length_a   1.000
_cell.length_b   1.000
_cell.length_c   1.000
_cell.angle_alpha   90.00
_cell.angle_beta   90.00
_cell.angle_gamma   90.00
#
_symmetry.space_group_name_H-M   'P 1'
#
loop_
_entity.id
_entity.type
_entity.pdbx_description
1 polymer ?
#
loop_
_entity_poly.entity_id
_entity_poly.type
_entity_poly.pdbx_seq_one_letter_code
_entity_poly.pdbx_strand_id
1 'polypeptide(L)'
;MLTKSDKSKLRSTIFRHLDGIAVATSAHALHKKGILDYILEHKKVALKHLSKKFSSNEGYLNVALRVLCSQGWMEQQLDNKTDTVIYITNSNSKSAFGHVHLYEDVVNLLNYSDRFATDKMISADAFIALESVFRKFETNFGLIVSNENSIEYQVLKHIEGVIAGPIIVLLGVNGLFHKYFMEASFTAEEYHKDPESFKKILDFLSHLGWFKKKKSTYQFTDEGLFFAKRASAYGVTVSYIPTFLQLDELIFGNPLILKTDSPSDTEKHVHREMNVWGSGGAHATYFKVIDKVIIDLFNKPIEEQPKGILDMGCGNGAFIEHIFNVIDQQTLRGQLLDEHPLFLVGVDFNKAALKVTRANLIKADIWAKVIWGDIGRPDVLANDLREDYDIELQDLLNVRTFLDHNRIWEAPMKKYNNISTSTGAFATNGKCLKNNDVEASLLEHLQKWKPFVEKFGLLIIELHTIDPKLVADNLGQTAATAYDATHGYSDQYILEVDVLRKTAIKAGLVPNDNHFAKFPNNALATVSINLLKGNF
;
A
#
# COMPACT_ATOMS: atom_id res chain seq x y z
N MET A 1 7.73 -28.64 -8.38
CA MET A 1 6.50 -27.83 -8.41
C MET A 1 6.00 -27.62 -6.99
N LEU A 2 5.84 -26.37 -6.57
CA LEU A 2 5.36 -26.01 -5.22
C LEU A 2 3.88 -26.38 -5.00
N THR A 3 3.59 -26.99 -3.85
CA THR A 3 2.22 -27.27 -3.39
C THR A 3 1.50 -25.98 -2.96
N LYS A 4 0.19 -26.07 -2.69
CA LYS A 4 -0.57 -24.95 -2.11
C LYS A 4 -0.03 -24.54 -0.73
N SER A 5 0.39 -25.51 0.08
CA SER A 5 0.99 -25.28 1.40
C SER A 5 2.31 -24.53 1.28
N ASP A 6 3.20 -24.96 0.38
CA ASP A 6 4.50 -24.31 0.15
C ASP A 6 4.32 -22.85 -0.29
N LYS A 7 3.41 -22.61 -1.25
CA LYS A 7 3.06 -21.26 -1.69
C LYS A 7 2.48 -20.39 -0.58
N SER A 8 1.82 -20.98 0.42
CA SER A 8 1.32 -20.25 1.59
C SER A 8 2.46 -19.83 2.50
N LYS A 9 3.40 -20.73 2.79
CA LYS A 9 4.59 -20.44 3.59
C LYS A 9 5.47 -19.36 2.95
N LEU A 10 5.74 -19.48 1.65
CA LEU A 10 6.54 -18.49 0.93
C LEU A 10 5.85 -17.12 0.87
N ARG A 11 4.51 -17.09 0.79
CA ARG A 11 3.75 -15.83 0.89
C ARG A 11 3.85 -15.22 2.28
N SER A 12 3.85 -16.04 3.33
CA SER A 12 4.10 -15.59 4.69
C SER A 12 5.46 -14.91 4.83
N THR A 13 6.50 -15.44 4.17
CA THR A 13 7.80 -14.78 4.08
C THR A 13 7.71 -13.40 3.44
N ILE A 14 6.98 -13.25 2.32
CA ILE A 14 6.77 -11.93 1.70
C ILE A 14 6.16 -10.95 2.71
N PHE A 15 5.06 -11.33 3.37
CA PHE A 15 4.39 -10.43 4.33
C PHE A 15 5.30 -10.04 5.50
N ARG A 16 6.05 -10.99 6.06
CA ARG A 16 7.05 -10.70 7.12
C ARG A 16 8.18 -9.79 6.64
N HIS A 17 8.55 -9.88 5.37
CA HIS A 17 9.54 -8.97 4.80
C HIS A 17 9.01 -7.54 4.67
N LEU A 18 7.75 -7.38 4.24
CA LEU A 18 7.11 -6.06 4.17
C LEU A 18 6.99 -5.45 5.57
N ASP A 19 6.54 -6.25 6.54
CA ASP A 19 6.49 -5.86 7.96
C ASP A 19 7.87 -5.43 8.44
N GLY A 20 8.93 -6.15 8.06
CA GLY A 20 10.31 -5.85 8.42
C GLY A 20 10.76 -4.42 8.10
N ILE A 21 10.45 -3.94 6.90
CA ILE A 21 10.82 -2.58 6.47
C ILE A 21 10.17 -1.52 7.37
N ALA A 22 8.88 -1.70 7.66
CA ALA A 22 8.10 -0.79 8.50
C ALA A 22 8.50 -0.86 9.98
N VAL A 23 8.65 -2.08 10.50
CA VAL A 23 8.89 -2.34 11.93
C VAL A 23 10.31 -1.99 12.31
N ALA A 24 11.31 -2.37 11.51
CA ALA A 24 12.71 -2.11 11.83
C ALA A 24 12.97 -0.60 11.99
N THR A 25 12.47 0.19 11.05
CA THR A 25 12.64 1.66 11.04
C THR A 25 11.85 2.32 12.16
N SER A 26 10.58 1.93 12.37
CA SER A 26 9.75 2.47 13.46
C SER A 26 10.31 2.13 14.84
N ALA A 27 10.65 0.87 15.08
CA ALA A 27 11.19 0.41 16.36
C ALA A 27 12.56 1.06 16.64
N HIS A 28 13.44 1.15 15.64
CA HIS A 28 14.75 1.78 15.79
C HIS A 28 14.65 3.26 16.18
N ALA A 29 13.76 4.03 15.53
CA ALA A 29 13.52 5.43 15.89
C ALA A 29 13.02 5.59 17.34
N LEU A 30 12.09 4.73 17.78
CA LEU A 30 11.58 4.72 19.15
C LEU A 30 12.66 4.32 20.18
N HIS A 31 13.50 3.33 19.84
CA HIS A 31 14.61 2.86 20.68
C HIS A 31 15.66 3.95 20.87
N LYS A 32 16.09 4.62 19.80
CA LYS A 32 17.07 5.71 19.83
C LYS A 32 16.65 6.86 20.74
N LYS A 33 15.34 7.10 20.89
CA LYS A 33 14.77 8.12 21.78
C LYS A 33 14.44 7.63 23.19
N GLY A 34 14.66 6.35 23.51
CA GLY A 34 14.39 5.77 24.84
C GLY A 34 12.90 5.57 25.16
N ILE A 35 12.03 5.58 24.15
CA ILE A 35 10.58 5.39 24.36
C ILE A 35 10.27 3.95 24.78
N LEU A 36 10.94 2.97 24.17
CA LEU A 36 10.70 1.56 24.47
C LEU A 36 11.03 1.22 25.92
N ASP A 37 12.15 1.74 26.44
CA ASP A 37 12.55 1.58 27.85
C ASP A 37 11.54 2.24 28.79
N TYR A 38 11.08 3.43 28.46
CA TYR A 38 10.07 4.14 29.25
C TYR A 38 8.75 3.36 29.32
N ILE A 39 8.31 2.77 28.20
CA ILE A 39 7.12 1.92 28.15
C ILE A 39 7.32 0.66 29.00
N LEU A 40 8.49 0.02 28.97
CA LEU A 40 8.80 -1.14 29.82
C LEU A 40 8.76 -0.81 31.31
N GLU A 41 9.29 0.34 31.69
CA GLU A 41 9.31 0.80 33.09
C GLU A 41 7.88 1.06 33.60
N HIS A 42 7.06 1.77 32.80
CA HIS A 42 5.74 2.23 33.23
C HIS A 42 4.61 1.23 32.96
N LYS A 43 4.84 0.24 32.07
CA LYS A 43 3.94 -0.86 31.66
C LYS A 43 2.63 -0.46 30.99
N LYS A 44 2.06 0.69 31.33
CA LYS A 44 0.81 1.24 30.78
C LYS A 44 0.95 2.75 30.64
N VAL A 45 0.90 3.26 29.41
CA VAL A 45 1.15 4.69 29.15
C VAL A 45 0.17 5.23 28.11
N ALA A 46 -0.38 6.41 28.35
CA ALA A 46 -1.20 7.12 27.38
C ALA A 46 -0.35 7.76 26.28
N LEU A 47 -0.81 7.74 25.03
CA LEU A 47 -0.14 8.36 23.88
C LEU A 47 0.19 9.84 24.12
N LYS A 48 -0.79 10.61 24.60
CA LYS A 48 -0.63 12.04 24.93
C LYS A 48 0.49 12.30 25.94
N HIS A 49 0.69 11.37 26.88
CA HIS A 49 1.77 11.46 27.86
C HIS A 49 3.14 11.17 27.23
N LEU A 50 3.23 10.13 26.38
CA LEU A 50 4.45 9.84 25.61
C LEU A 50 4.84 11.02 24.72
N SER A 51 3.88 11.54 23.93
CA SER A 51 4.15 12.67 23.02
C SER A 51 4.66 13.90 23.78
N LYS A 52 4.05 14.24 24.91
CA LYS A 52 4.52 15.34 25.76
C LYS A 52 5.91 15.07 26.36
N LYS A 53 6.17 13.86 26.85
CA LYS A 53 7.44 13.50 27.51
C LYS A 53 8.62 13.53 26.53
N PHE A 54 8.40 13.06 25.30
CA PHE A 54 9.43 12.93 24.27
C PHE A 54 9.40 14.04 23.22
N SER A 55 8.54 15.05 23.41
CA SER A 55 8.34 16.16 22.46
C SER A 55 8.11 15.68 21.03
N SER A 56 7.26 14.65 20.87
CA SER A 56 7.02 14.00 19.59
C SER A 56 5.74 14.49 18.92
N ASN A 57 5.70 14.40 17.59
CA ASN A 57 4.50 14.54 16.79
C ASN A 57 3.54 13.37 17.10
N GLU A 58 2.46 13.66 17.84
CA GLU A 58 1.55 12.66 18.43
C GLU A 58 0.98 11.69 17.40
N GLY A 59 0.64 12.17 16.19
CA GLY A 59 0.06 11.36 15.14
C GLY A 59 1.03 10.29 14.62
N TYR A 60 2.25 10.69 14.27
CA TYR A 60 3.25 9.73 13.77
C TYR A 60 3.78 8.83 14.89
N LEU A 61 3.82 9.30 16.15
CA LEU A 61 4.10 8.42 17.28
C LEU A 61 3.01 7.33 17.43
N ASN A 62 1.74 7.68 17.24
CA ASN A 62 0.62 6.71 17.27
C ASN A 62 0.80 5.62 16.20
N VAL A 63 1.19 6.01 14.98
CA VAL A 63 1.48 5.07 13.88
C VAL A 63 2.63 4.13 14.26
N ALA A 64 3.75 4.66 14.78
CA ALA A 64 4.90 3.87 15.17
C ALA A 64 4.56 2.83 16.26
N LEU A 65 3.80 3.23 17.28
CA LEU A 65 3.40 2.35 18.36
C LEU A 65 2.33 1.33 17.92
N ARG A 66 1.42 1.72 17.00
CA ARG A 66 0.48 0.78 16.38
C ARG A 66 1.21 -0.32 15.60
N VAL A 67 2.26 0.01 14.86
CA VAL A 67 3.09 -0.96 14.13
C VAL A 67 3.66 -2.01 15.08
N LEU A 68 4.12 -1.63 16.28
CA LEU A 68 4.61 -2.59 17.29
C LEU A 68 3.46 -3.43 17.89
N CYS A 69 2.26 -2.86 18.03
CA CYS A 69 1.08 -3.60 18.46
C CYS A 69 0.68 -4.66 17.42
N SER A 70 0.69 -4.31 16.13
CA SER A 70 0.41 -5.23 15.02
C SER A 70 1.39 -6.39 14.96
N GLN A 71 2.61 -6.21 15.49
CA GLN A 71 3.62 -7.27 15.61
C GLN A 71 3.48 -8.12 16.90
N GLY A 72 2.49 -7.85 17.74
CA GLY A 72 2.26 -8.57 18.99
C GLY A 72 3.26 -8.24 20.09
N TRP A 73 4.03 -7.15 19.96
CA TRP A 73 5.05 -6.76 20.94
C TRP A 73 4.46 -5.98 22.12
N MET A 74 3.26 -5.44 21.95
CA MET A 74 2.52 -4.66 22.93
C MET A 74 1.05 -4.59 22.52
N GLU A 75 0.20 -4.05 23.40
CA GLU A 75 -1.24 -3.95 23.17
C GLU A 75 -1.68 -2.48 23.12
N GLN A 76 -2.64 -2.19 22.23
CA GLN A 76 -3.32 -0.91 22.13
C GLN A 76 -4.71 -1.00 22.75
N GLN A 77 -5.05 -0.05 23.62
CA GLN A 77 -6.42 0.19 24.09
C GLN A 77 -6.88 1.56 23.59
N LEU A 78 -8.00 1.57 22.88
CA LEU A 78 -8.59 2.76 22.27
C LEU A 78 -9.99 2.99 22.82
N ASP A 79 -10.24 4.21 23.30
CA ASP A 79 -11.58 4.71 23.59
C ASP A 79 -11.91 5.86 22.63
N ASN A 80 -12.71 5.57 21.60
CA ASN A 80 -13.16 6.55 20.61
C ASN A 80 -14.17 7.57 21.18
N LYS A 81 -14.78 7.32 22.35
CA LYS A 81 -15.68 8.29 23.00
C LYS A 81 -14.88 9.40 23.66
N THR A 82 -13.77 9.07 24.31
CA THR A 82 -12.91 10.04 25.01
C THR A 82 -11.65 10.42 24.23
N ASP A 83 -11.45 9.86 23.04
CA ASP A 83 -10.24 10.09 22.22
C ASP A 83 -8.96 9.78 23.02
N THR A 84 -8.95 8.60 23.63
CA THR A 84 -7.88 8.15 24.51
C THR A 84 -7.23 6.89 23.95
N VAL A 85 -5.93 6.97 23.68
CA VAL A 85 -5.09 5.86 23.24
C VAL A 85 -4.11 5.51 24.36
N ILE A 86 -4.11 4.26 24.77
CA ILE A 86 -3.23 3.73 25.81
C ILE A 86 -2.49 2.52 25.27
N TYR A 87 -1.20 2.46 25.55
CA TYR A 87 -0.33 1.35 25.19
C TYR A 87 0.10 0.57 26.42
N ILE A 88 0.10 -0.75 26.30
CA ILE A 88 0.34 -1.68 27.41
C ILE A 88 1.37 -2.73 27.01
N THR A 89 2.36 -2.96 27.87
CA THR A 89 3.32 -4.06 27.70
C THR A 89 2.66 -5.42 27.93
N ASN A 90 3.08 -6.43 27.17
CA ASN A 90 2.64 -7.82 27.31
C ASN A 90 3.85 -8.75 27.55
N SER A 91 3.64 -10.06 27.43
CA SER A 91 4.70 -11.07 27.64
C SER A 91 5.86 -10.96 26.66
N ASN A 92 5.65 -10.38 25.48
CA ASN A 92 6.63 -10.27 24.42
C ASN A 92 7.46 -8.98 24.50
N SER A 93 6.95 -7.91 25.13
CA SER A 93 7.54 -6.57 25.08
C SER A 93 9.01 -6.54 25.45
N LYS A 94 9.39 -7.16 26.59
CA LYS A 94 10.79 -7.14 27.06
C LYS A 94 11.73 -7.83 26.07
N SER A 95 11.31 -8.97 25.51
CA SER A 95 12.12 -9.74 24.56
C SER A 95 12.25 -9.00 23.23
N ALA A 96 11.13 -8.51 22.70
CA ALA A 96 11.11 -7.80 21.43
C ALA A 96 11.94 -6.51 21.48
N PHE A 97 11.72 -5.67 22.50
CA PHE A 97 12.43 -4.40 22.62
C PHE A 97 13.93 -4.62 22.87
N GLY A 98 14.30 -5.67 23.58
CA GLY A 98 15.69 -6.06 23.78
C GLY A 98 16.45 -6.36 22.49
N HIS A 99 15.77 -6.78 21.43
CA HIS A 99 16.38 -7.08 20.12
C HIS A 99 16.38 -5.90 19.13
N VAL A 100 15.73 -4.78 19.45
CA VAL A 100 15.57 -3.65 18.51
C VAL A 100 16.91 -3.01 18.13
N HIS A 101 17.92 -3.08 18.99
CA HIS A 101 19.28 -2.62 18.67
C HIS A 101 19.86 -3.28 17.42
N LEU A 102 19.46 -4.52 17.10
CA LEU A 102 19.91 -5.24 15.90
C LEU A 102 19.42 -4.61 14.60
N TYR A 103 18.37 -3.78 14.65
CA TYR A 103 17.87 -3.08 13.46
C TYR A 103 18.77 -1.94 13.01
N GLU A 104 19.68 -1.44 13.84
CA GLU A 104 20.54 -0.31 13.48
C GLU A 104 21.32 -0.57 12.18
N ASP A 105 21.93 -1.75 12.04
CA ASP A 105 22.71 -2.12 10.84
C ASP A 105 21.85 -2.10 9.57
N VAL A 106 20.64 -2.66 9.63
CA VAL A 106 19.77 -2.75 8.46
C VAL A 106 19.02 -1.45 8.16
N VAL A 107 18.73 -0.63 9.17
CA VAL A 107 18.18 0.72 8.96
C VAL A 107 19.25 1.61 8.32
N ASN A 108 20.50 1.51 8.74
CA ASN A 108 21.61 2.22 8.10
C ASN A 108 21.80 1.79 6.64
N LEU A 109 21.62 0.49 6.34
CA LEU A 109 21.65 -0.05 4.97
C LEU A 109 20.58 0.56 4.06
N LEU A 110 19.42 0.97 4.59
CA LEU A 110 18.37 1.59 3.78
C LEU A 110 18.80 2.92 3.17
N ASN A 111 19.71 3.67 3.79
CA ASN A 111 20.28 4.91 3.20
C ASN A 111 20.98 4.64 1.87
N TYR A 112 21.55 3.44 1.71
CA TYR A 112 22.19 3.01 0.46
C TYR A 112 21.15 2.45 -0.51
N SER A 113 20.19 1.69 0.02
CA SER A 113 19.19 0.95 -0.75
C SER A 113 18.11 1.84 -1.37
N ASP A 114 17.86 3.01 -0.78
CA ASP A 114 16.96 4.03 -1.35
C ASP A 114 17.37 4.43 -2.77
N ARG A 115 18.68 4.58 -3.01
CA ARG A 115 19.25 4.94 -4.31
C ARG A 115 19.01 3.88 -5.39
N PHE A 116 18.66 2.64 -5.04
CA PHE A 116 18.35 1.61 -6.03
C PHE A 116 17.12 1.98 -6.86
N ALA A 117 16.21 2.76 -6.29
CA ALA A 117 15.02 3.26 -6.98
C ALA A 117 15.38 4.20 -8.13
N THR A 118 16.37 5.08 -7.93
CA THR A 118 16.78 6.09 -8.92
C THR A 118 17.87 5.58 -9.85
N ASP A 119 18.90 4.95 -9.30
CA ASP A 119 20.12 4.60 -10.02
C ASP A 119 19.92 3.32 -10.85
N LYS A 120 18.89 2.54 -10.51
CA LYS A 120 18.59 1.22 -11.11
C LYS A 120 19.81 0.27 -11.08
N MET A 121 20.71 0.47 -10.13
CA MET A 121 21.90 -0.35 -9.90
C MET A 121 22.30 -0.28 -8.42
N ILE A 122 23.20 -1.17 -8.01
CA ILE A 122 23.81 -1.13 -6.68
C ILE A 122 25.21 -0.52 -6.85
N SER A 123 25.49 0.56 -6.13
CA SER A 123 26.79 1.23 -6.15
C SER A 123 27.83 0.48 -5.29
N ALA A 124 29.13 0.72 -5.54
CA ALA A 124 30.21 0.01 -4.84
C ALA A 124 30.18 0.18 -3.30
N ASP A 125 29.84 1.38 -2.82
CA ASP A 125 29.65 1.66 -1.39
C ASP A 125 28.42 0.92 -0.82
N ALA A 126 27.32 0.85 -1.57
CA ALA A 126 26.15 0.06 -1.19
C ALA A 126 26.48 -1.44 -1.09
N PHE A 127 27.32 -1.96 -1.98
CA PHE A 127 27.81 -3.33 -1.91
C PHE A 127 28.63 -3.61 -0.65
N ILE A 128 29.49 -2.70 -0.23
CA ILE A 128 30.26 -2.83 1.00
C ILE A 128 29.33 -2.86 2.22
N ALA A 129 28.33 -1.98 2.25
CA ALA A 129 27.31 -1.97 3.30
C ALA A 129 26.52 -3.29 3.34
N LEU A 130 26.06 -3.77 2.18
CA LEU A 130 25.37 -5.05 2.04
C LEU A 130 26.23 -6.22 2.53
N GLU A 131 27.49 -6.31 2.11
CA GLU A 131 28.38 -7.40 2.49
C GLU A 131 28.59 -7.47 4.01
N SER A 132 28.75 -6.33 4.66
CA SER A 132 28.88 -6.24 6.12
C SER A 132 27.64 -6.79 6.84
N VAL A 133 26.45 -6.40 6.36
CA VAL A 133 25.16 -6.86 6.90
C VAL A 133 24.92 -8.34 6.59
N PHE A 134 25.31 -8.82 5.40
CA PHE A 134 25.13 -10.23 4.99
C PHE A 134 25.92 -11.17 5.89
N ARG A 135 27.17 -10.83 6.22
CA ARG A 135 27.98 -11.65 7.13
C ARG A 135 27.34 -11.79 8.52
N LYS A 136 26.70 -10.72 9.02
CA LYS A 136 25.91 -10.77 10.25
C LYS A 136 24.67 -11.65 10.07
N PHE A 137 23.99 -11.53 8.93
CA PHE A 137 22.82 -12.35 8.61
C PHE A 137 23.13 -13.85 8.52
N GLU A 138 24.27 -14.24 7.93
CA GLU A 138 24.71 -15.65 7.86
C GLU A 138 24.89 -16.30 9.23
N THR A 139 25.10 -15.49 10.27
CA THR A 139 25.18 -15.93 11.68
C THR A 139 23.91 -15.62 12.47
N ASN A 140 22.80 -15.37 11.77
CA ASN A 140 21.49 -14.99 12.31
C ASN A 140 21.54 -13.76 13.24
N PHE A 141 22.49 -12.84 13.04
CA PHE A 141 22.74 -11.71 13.97
C PHE A 141 23.00 -12.17 15.42
N GLY A 142 23.51 -13.39 15.60
CA GLY A 142 23.72 -13.99 16.92
C GLY A 142 22.43 -14.42 17.64
N LEU A 143 21.28 -14.37 16.97
CA LEU A 143 19.99 -14.80 17.51
C LEU A 143 19.90 -16.32 17.56
N ILE A 144 19.39 -16.85 18.68
CA ILE A 144 19.06 -18.27 18.82
C ILE A 144 17.57 -18.44 18.50
N VAL A 145 17.29 -18.84 17.28
CA VAL A 145 15.92 -19.06 16.81
C VAL A 145 15.40 -20.41 17.29
N SER A 146 14.40 -20.39 18.18
CA SER A 146 13.82 -21.62 18.74
C SER A 146 12.76 -22.26 17.83
N ASN A 147 11.91 -21.44 17.20
CA ASN A 147 10.88 -21.85 16.26
C ASN A 147 10.34 -20.65 15.46
N GLU A 148 9.50 -20.90 14.46
CA GLU A 148 8.93 -19.87 13.56
C GLU A 148 7.97 -18.87 14.24
N ASN A 149 7.54 -19.14 15.48
CA ASN A 149 6.69 -18.24 16.27
C ASN A 149 7.49 -17.45 17.31
N SER A 150 8.80 -17.63 17.41
CA SER A 150 9.62 -16.90 18.38
C SER A 150 9.87 -15.45 17.94
N ILE A 151 10.12 -14.57 18.91
CA ILE A 151 10.45 -13.16 18.65
C ILE A 151 11.75 -13.06 17.85
N GLU A 152 12.72 -13.93 18.11
CA GLU A 152 13.98 -14.00 17.36
C GLU A 152 13.74 -14.33 15.89
N TYR A 153 12.86 -15.28 15.57
CA TYR A 153 12.49 -15.57 14.18
C TYR A 153 11.83 -14.37 13.51
N GLN A 154 10.91 -13.71 14.22
CA GLN A 154 10.24 -12.51 13.73
C GLN A 154 11.25 -11.40 13.42
N VAL A 155 12.16 -11.10 14.36
CA VAL A 155 13.22 -10.10 14.18
C VAL A 155 14.13 -10.47 13.00
N LEU A 156 14.52 -11.74 12.89
CA LEU A 156 15.37 -12.21 11.78
C LEU A 156 14.66 -12.06 10.42
N LYS A 157 13.36 -12.35 10.34
CA LYS A 157 12.57 -12.13 9.12
C LYS A 157 12.36 -10.65 8.80
N HIS A 158 12.31 -9.80 9.81
CA HIS A 158 12.30 -8.35 9.59
C HIS A 158 13.61 -7.88 8.94
N ILE A 159 14.75 -8.31 9.49
CA ILE A 159 16.09 -8.05 8.96
C ILE A 159 16.21 -8.59 7.52
N GLU A 160 15.79 -9.84 7.27
CA GLU A 160 15.77 -10.45 5.94
C GLU A 160 14.98 -9.59 4.94
N GLY A 161 13.83 -9.05 5.36
CA GLY A 161 13.01 -8.18 4.53
C GLY A 161 13.64 -6.85 4.17
N VAL A 162 14.28 -6.19 5.14
CA VAL A 162 15.00 -4.93 4.91
C VAL A 162 16.14 -5.12 3.90
N ILE A 163 16.75 -6.29 3.89
CA ILE A 163 17.81 -6.65 2.93
C ILE A 163 17.22 -7.05 1.56
N ALA A 164 16.34 -8.05 1.55
CA ALA A 164 15.88 -8.69 0.32
C ALA A 164 14.87 -7.84 -0.45
N GLY A 165 14.07 -7.01 0.24
CA GLY A 165 13.03 -6.18 -0.35
C GLY A 165 13.55 -5.21 -1.42
N PRO A 166 14.50 -4.31 -1.10
CA PRO A 166 15.07 -3.40 -2.08
C PRO A 166 15.75 -4.14 -3.25
N ILE A 167 16.44 -5.25 -2.97
CA ILE A 167 17.13 -6.07 -3.97
C ILE A 167 16.11 -6.68 -4.95
N ILE A 168 15.07 -7.37 -4.46
CA ILE A 168 14.11 -8.04 -5.36
C ILE A 168 13.35 -7.03 -6.22
N VAL A 169 13.04 -5.85 -5.69
CA VAL A 169 12.39 -4.77 -6.46
C VAL A 169 13.33 -4.26 -7.54
N LEU A 170 14.59 -3.97 -7.22
CA LEU A 170 15.60 -3.55 -8.20
C LEU A 170 15.71 -4.56 -9.36
N LEU A 171 15.85 -5.85 -9.02
CA LEU A 171 15.97 -6.92 -10.01
C LEU A 171 14.69 -7.07 -10.84
N GLY A 172 13.52 -6.92 -10.22
CA GLY A 172 12.22 -6.98 -10.89
C GLY A 172 11.99 -5.83 -11.87
N VAL A 173 12.29 -4.59 -11.46
CA VAL A 173 12.17 -3.39 -12.30
C VAL A 173 13.12 -3.44 -13.49
N ASN A 174 14.33 -3.99 -13.30
CA ASN A 174 15.31 -4.17 -14.38
C ASN A 174 15.02 -5.36 -15.31
N GLY A 175 13.97 -6.12 -15.05
CA GLY A 175 13.56 -7.23 -15.92
C GLY A 175 14.38 -8.52 -15.78
N LEU A 176 15.13 -8.71 -14.68
CA LEU A 176 15.92 -9.95 -14.43
C LEU A 176 15.06 -11.21 -14.54
N PHE A 177 13.79 -11.11 -14.13
CA PHE A 177 12.89 -12.24 -14.07
C PHE A 177 12.17 -12.52 -15.40
N HIS A 178 12.74 -12.07 -16.53
CA HIS A 178 12.23 -12.41 -17.85
C HIS A 178 12.31 -13.92 -18.12
N LYS A 179 11.31 -14.46 -18.83
CA LYS A 179 11.02 -15.90 -18.94
C LYS A 179 12.22 -16.79 -19.30
N TYR A 180 13.13 -16.30 -20.15
CA TYR A 180 14.31 -17.04 -20.60
C TYR A 180 15.35 -17.29 -19.48
N PHE A 181 15.54 -16.35 -18.56
CA PHE A 181 16.52 -16.48 -17.46
C PHE A 181 16.03 -17.37 -16.31
N MET A 182 14.72 -17.62 -16.24
CA MET A 182 14.13 -18.42 -15.17
C MET A 182 14.35 -19.93 -15.32
N GLU A 183 14.69 -20.42 -16.52
CA GLU A 183 14.75 -21.86 -16.80
C GLU A 183 16.20 -22.39 -16.97
N ALA A 184 17.16 -21.53 -17.32
CA ALA A 184 18.56 -21.89 -17.54
C ALA A 184 19.47 -21.54 -16.36
N SER A 185 20.63 -22.20 -16.27
CA SER A 185 21.71 -21.72 -15.40
C SER A 185 22.44 -20.55 -16.07
N PHE A 186 22.89 -19.57 -15.29
CA PHE A 186 23.62 -18.41 -15.81
C PHE A 186 24.80 -18.03 -14.88
N THR A 187 25.81 -17.36 -15.41
CA THR A 187 26.88 -16.71 -14.64
C THR A 187 26.57 -15.22 -14.45
N ALA A 188 27.28 -14.56 -13.52
CA ALA A 188 27.04 -13.14 -13.26
C ALA A 188 27.39 -12.25 -14.47
N GLU A 189 28.40 -12.66 -15.26
CA GLU A 189 28.87 -11.99 -16.48
C GLU A 189 27.83 -11.98 -17.60
N GLU A 190 26.95 -12.99 -17.63
CA GLU A 190 25.87 -13.07 -18.62
C GLU A 190 24.75 -12.06 -18.37
N TYR A 191 24.69 -11.45 -17.18
CA TYR A 191 23.58 -10.59 -16.77
C TYR A 191 23.99 -9.16 -16.40
N HIS A 192 25.13 -8.97 -15.74
CA HIS A 192 25.48 -7.68 -15.13
C HIS A 192 26.82 -7.14 -15.62
N LYS A 193 26.89 -5.83 -15.85
CA LYS A 193 28.12 -5.13 -16.29
C LYS A 193 29.23 -5.14 -15.23
N ASP A 194 28.86 -5.34 -13.97
CA ASP A 194 29.75 -5.58 -12.84
C ASP A 194 29.46 -6.98 -12.24
N PRO A 195 30.07 -8.04 -12.79
CA PRO A 195 29.77 -9.42 -12.42
C PRO A 195 30.25 -9.78 -11.00
N GLU A 196 31.36 -9.23 -10.54
CA GLU A 196 31.92 -9.53 -9.23
C GLU A 196 30.99 -9.05 -8.11
N SER A 197 30.45 -7.84 -8.24
CA SER A 197 29.50 -7.33 -7.25
C SER A 197 28.15 -8.05 -7.34
N PHE A 198 27.66 -8.33 -8.55
CA PHE A 198 26.40 -9.06 -8.73
C PHE A 198 26.46 -10.50 -8.18
N LYS A 199 27.61 -11.17 -8.31
CA LYS A 199 27.86 -12.49 -7.73
C LYS A 199 27.61 -12.52 -6.21
N LYS A 200 27.94 -11.46 -5.47
CA LYS A 200 27.67 -11.37 -4.03
C LYS A 200 26.17 -11.36 -3.73
N ILE A 201 25.36 -10.70 -4.55
CA ILE A 201 23.89 -10.71 -4.43
C ILE A 201 23.36 -12.12 -4.72
N LEU A 202 23.84 -12.75 -5.79
CA LEU A 202 23.44 -14.12 -6.13
C LEU A 202 23.84 -15.11 -5.03
N ASP A 203 25.00 -14.93 -4.40
CA ASP A 203 25.45 -15.73 -3.26
C ASP A 203 24.55 -15.57 -2.04
N PHE A 204 24.17 -14.33 -1.71
CA PHE A 204 23.19 -14.07 -0.65
C PHE A 204 21.81 -14.66 -0.96
N LEU A 205 21.30 -14.45 -2.18
CA LEU A 205 20.02 -15.03 -2.59
C LEU A 205 20.10 -16.57 -2.67
N SER A 206 21.27 -17.15 -2.94
CA SER A 206 21.53 -18.58 -2.79
C SER A 206 21.48 -19.04 -1.34
N HIS A 207 22.03 -18.26 -0.40
CA HIS A 207 21.91 -18.51 1.04
C HIS A 207 20.45 -18.51 1.49
N LEU A 208 19.63 -17.60 0.94
CA LEU A 208 18.17 -17.58 1.16
C LEU A 208 17.42 -18.70 0.42
N GLY A 209 18.11 -19.55 -0.34
CA GLY A 209 17.50 -20.67 -1.08
C GLY A 209 16.82 -20.28 -2.40
N TRP A 210 16.98 -19.04 -2.89
CA TRP A 210 16.34 -18.59 -4.13
C TRP A 210 17.10 -19.10 -5.37
N PHE A 211 18.41 -19.31 -5.24
CA PHE A 211 19.25 -19.88 -6.28
C PHE A 211 20.02 -21.09 -5.77
N LYS A 212 20.15 -22.11 -6.61
CA LYS A 212 21.13 -23.17 -6.46
C LYS A 212 22.42 -22.76 -7.18
N LYS A 213 23.50 -22.59 -6.43
CA LYS A 213 24.84 -22.34 -6.99
C LYS A 213 25.54 -23.66 -7.34
N LYS A 214 26.13 -23.73 -8.53
CA LYS A 214 27.04 -24.81 -8.97
C LYS A 214 28.28 -24.19 -9.59
N LYS A 215 29.42 -24.26 -8.90
CA LYS A 215 30.64 -23.53 -9.31
C LYS A 215 30.36 -22.03 -9.46
N SER A 216 30.46 -21.48 -10.67
CA SER A 216 30.20 -20.07 -11.00
C SER A 216 28.80 -19.83 -11.56
N THR A 217 27.97 -20.86 -11.74
CA THR A 217 26.62 -20.72 -12.29
C THR A 217 25.54 -20.76 -11.20
N TYR A 218 24.45 -20.04 -11.46
CA TYR A 218 23.27 -19.95 -10.60
C TYR A 218 22.04 -20.41 -11.37
N GLN A 219 21.15 -21.12 -10.70
CA GLN A 219 19.87 -21.56 -11.24
C GLN A 219 18.79 -21.27 -10.23
N PHE A 220 17.65 -20.70 -10.65
CA PHE A 220 16.53 -20.49 -9.74
C PHE A 220 16.05 -21.82 -9.14
N THR A 221 15.70 -21.78 -7.86
CA THR A 221 14.90 -22.83 -7.23
C THR A 221 13.41 -22.56 -7.48
N ASP A 222 12.57 -23.56 -7.22
CA ASP A 222 11.11 -23.39 -7.24
C ASP A 222 10.65 -22.23 -6.31
N GLU A 223 11.32 -22.06 -5.17
CA GLU A 223 11.07 -20.98 -4.20
C GLU A 223 11.54 -19.62 -4.73
N GLY A 224 12.75 -19.55 -5.30
CA GLY A 224 13.25 -18.34 -5.93
C GLY A 224 12.37 -17.86 -7.07
N LEU A 225 11.88 -18.79 -7.92
CA LEU A 225 10.89 -18.46 -8.96
C LEU A 225 9.58 -17.94 -8.38
N PHE A 226 9.17 -18.44 -7.21
CA PHE A 226 7.95 -17.95 -6.55
C PHE A 226 8.09 -16.48 -6.13
N PHE A 227 9.23 -16.09 -5.54
CA PHE A 227 9.52 -14.72 -5.15
C PHE A 227 9.70 -13.81 -6.37
N ALA A 228 10.51 -14.23 -7.35
CA ALA A 228 10.74 -13.50 -8.60
C ALA A 228 9.43 -13.09 -9.30
N LYS A 229 8.49 -14.03 -9.44
CA LYS A 229 7.15 -13.79 -10.02
C LYS A 229 6.25 -12.87 -9.19
N ARG A 230 6.66 -12.52 -7.97
CA ARG A 230 5.94 -11.68 -7.00
C ARG A 230 6.78 -10.50 -6.54
N ALA A 231 7.85 -10.14 -7.26
CA ALA A 231 8.69 -9.00 -6.92
C ALA A 231 7.89 -7.69 -6.75
N SER A 232 6.86 -7.49 -7.57
CA SER A 232 5.95 -6.34 -7.48
C SER A 232 5.20 -6.23 -6.15
N ALA A 233 4.97 -7.34 -5.43
CA ALA A 233 4.35 -7.30 -4.11
C ALA A 233 5.18 -6.52 -3.06
N TYR A 234 6.48 -6.36 -3.29
CA TYR A 234 7.37 -5.53 -2.48
C TYR A 234 7.37 -4.06 -2.89
N GLY A 235 6.97 -3.75 -4.13
CA GLY A 235 7.18 -2.43 -4.74
C GLY A 235 6.51 -1.30 -3.97
N VAL A 236 5.28 -1.50 -3.48
CA VAL A 236 4.58 -0.47 -2.69
C VAL A 236 5.38 -0.15 -1.42
N THR A 237 5.71 -1.14 -0.58
CA THR A 237 6.43 -0.87 0.69
C THR A 237 7.83 -0.32 0.47
N VAL A 238 8.59 -0.88 -0.47
CA VAL A 238 9.94 -0.41 -0.81
C VAL A 238 9.93 1.02 -1.35
N SER A 239 8.88 1.41 -2.09
CA SER A 239 8.77 2.79 -2.59
C SER A 239 8.69 3.85 -1.50
N TYR A 240 8.32 3.50 -0.27
CA TYR A 240 8.25 4.40 0.90
C TYR A 240 9.52 4.41 1.75
N ILE A 241 10.63 3.80 1.32
CA ILE A 241 11.93 3.93 2.01
C ILE A 241 12.30 5.40 2.30
N PRO A 242 12.08 6.39 1.41
CA PRO A 242 12.30 7.80 1.75
C PRO A 242 11.53 8.25 3.00
N THR A 243 10.29 7.80 3.16
CA THR A 243 9.48 8.06 4.37
C THR A 243 10.09 7.39 5.60
N PHE A 244 10.45 6.12 5.48
CA PHE A 244 11.00 5.35 6.60
C PHE A 244 12.37 5.87 7.08
N LEU A 245 13.19 6.41 6.19
CA LEU A 245 14.47 7.04 6.54
C LEU A 245 14.30 8.36 7.31
N GLN A 246 13.13 8.99 7.21
CA GLN A 246 12.83 10.28 7.88
C GLN A 246 12.00 10.12 9.15
N LEU A 247 11.84 8.90 9.71
CA LEU A 247 11.02 8.72 10.91
C LEU A 247 11.54 9.48 12.14
N ASP A 248 12.84 9.72 12.25
CA ASP A 248 13.39 10.57 13.32
C ASP A 248 12.85 12.01 13.23
N GLU A 249 12.81 12.59 12.02
CA GLU A 249 12.26 13.93 11.77
C GLU A 249 10.73 13.95 11.83
N LEU A 250 10.06 12.96 11.23
CA LEU A 250 8.61 12.89 11.27
C LEU A 250 8.12 12.72 12.70
N ILE A 251 8.67 11.81 13.50
CA ILE A 251 8.18 11.57 14.85
C ILE A 251 8.68 12.64 15.83
N PHE A 252 9.91 13.16 15.72
CA PHE A 252 10.52 14.00 16.77
C PHE A 252 11.01 15.38 16.31
N GLY A 253 10.95 15.67 15.01
CA GLY A 253 11.45 16.90 14.42
C GLY A 253 10.38 17.59 13.57
N ASN A 254 10.74 17.95 12.34
CA ASN A 254 9.83 18.63 11.42
C ASN A 254 8.87 17.63 10.72
N PRO A 255 7.56 17.62 11.05
CA PRO A 255 6.61 16.70 10.41
C PRO A 255 6.33 17.06 8.94
N LEU A 256 6.80 18.21 8.46
CA LEU A 256 6.61 18.67 7.09
C LEU A 256 7.83 18.42 6.19
N ILE A 257 8.87 17.74 6.68
CA ILE A 257 10.14 17.55 5.97
C ILE A 257 9.97 16.91 4.58
N LEU A 258 8.96 16.06 4.40
CA LEU A 258 8.65 15.37 3.15
C LEU A 258 7.53 16.02 2.31
N LYS A 259 6.99 17.17 2.75
CA LYS A 259 5.99 17.90 1.95
C LYS A 259 6.66 18.61 0.78
N THR A 260 5.89 18.74 -0.30
CA THR A 260 6.22 19.54 -1.48
C THR A 260 5.54 20.90 -1.41
N ASP A 261 6.13 21.92 -2.04
CA ASP A 261 5.58 23.27 -2.03
C ASP A 261 4.46 23.42 -3.07
N SER A 262 4.55 22.67 -4.18
CA SER A 262 3.56 22.63 -5.25
C SER A 262 3.12 21.19 -5.59
N PRO A 263 1.87 20.99 -6.04
CA PRO A 263 1.41 19.72 -6.62
C PRO A 263 2.19 19.27 -7.87
N SER A 264 2.94 20.18 -8.51
CA SER A 264 3.80 19.87 -9.66
C SER A 264 5.15 19.29 -9.29
N ASP A 265 5.55 19.40 -8.02
CA ASP A 265 6.88 18.97 -7.59
C ASP A 265 6.92 17.45 -7.43
N THR A 266 8.09 16.87 -7.67
CA THR A 266 8.32 15.46 -7.40
C THR A 266 8.13 15.17 -5.91
N GLU A 267 7.31 14.16 -5.62
CA GLU A 267 7.03 13.73 -4.26
C GLU A 267 8.31 13.25 -3.56
N LYS A 268 8.57 13.76 -2.36
CA LYS A 268 9.76 13.40 -1.56
C LYS A 268 9.55 12.14 -0.73
N HIS A 269 8.31 11.82 -0.39
CA HIS A 269 7.96 10.76 0.56
C HIS A 269 7.93 9.36 -0.08
N VAL A 270 7.85 9.28 -1.41
CA VAL A 270 7.66 8.03 -2.13
C VAL A 270 8.33 8.06 -3.51
N HIS A 271 8.95 6.95 -3.90
CA HIS A 271 9.40 6.72 -5.28
C HIS A 271 8.19 6.37 -6.16
N ARG A 272 7.50 7.38 -6.70
CA ARG A 272 6.20 7.22 -7.38
C ARG A 272 6.21 6.22 -8.53
N GLU A 273 7.23 6.20 -9.39
CA GLU A 273 7.30 5.23 -10.49
C GLU A 273 7.37 3.77 -9.98
N MET A 274 8.15 3.53 -8.92
CA MET A 274 8.24 2.21 -8.28
C MET A 274 6.93 1.85 -7.58
N ASN A 275 6.28 2.82 -6.95
CA ASN A 275 4.98 2.63 -6.30
C ASN A 275 3.91 2.15 -7.31
N VAL A 276 3.85 2.82 -8.48
CA VAL A 276 2.96 2.45 -9.60
C VAL A 276 3.31 1.07 -10.16
N TRP A 277 4.59 0.74 -10.32
CA TRP A 277 5.01 -0.60 -10.74
C TRP A 277 4.59 -1.68 -9.71
N GLY A 278 4.73 -1.38 -8.43
CA GLY A 278 4.35 -2.28 -7.33
C GLY A 278 2.85 -2.53 -7.26
N SER A 279 2.03 -1.48 -7.41
CA SER A 279 0.56 -1.60 -7.41
C SER A 279 0.05 -2.39 -8.62
N GLY A 280 0.66 -2.19 -9.80
CA GLY A 280 0.35 -2.89 -11.06
C GLY A 280 0.24 -4.42 -10.96
N GLY A 281 1.06 -5.05 -10.12
CA GLY A 281 1.08 -6.51 -9.95
C GLY A 281 -0.14 -7.13 -9.25
N ALA A 282 -0.91 -6.35 -8.50
CA ALA A 282 -2.04 -6.83 -7.70
C ALA A 282 -3.38 -6.90 -8.48
N HIS A 283 -3.48 -6.16 -9.59
CA HIS A 283 -4.77 -5.84 -10.23
C HIS A 283 -5.49 -7.03 -10.87
N ALA A 284 -4.77 -8.03 -11.40
CA ALA A 284 -5.39 -9.13 -12.17
C ALA A 284 -6.43 -9.95 -11.39
N THR A 285 -6.33 -10.04 -10.06
CA THR A 285 -7.34 -10.75 -9.23
C THR A 285 -8.56 -9.87 -8.98
N TYR A 286 -8.36 -8.57 -8.78
CA TYR A 286 -9.44 -7.61 -8.53
C TYR A 286 -10.27 -7.38 -9.80
N PHE A 287 -9.59 -7.31 -10.95
CA PHE A 287 -10.22 -7.10 -12.26
C PHE A 287 -11.30 -8.14 -12.57
N LYS A 288 -11.12 -9.42 -12.23
CA LYS A 288 -12.18 -10.43 -12.44
C LYS A 288 -13.51 -10.09 -11.76
N VAL A 289 -13.47 -9.44 -10.59
CA VAL A 289 -14.69 -9.01 -9.91
C VAL A 289 -15.25 -7.77 -10.58
N ILE A 290 -14.40 -6.82 -10.95
CA ILE A 290 -14.78 -5.63 -11.72
C ILE A 290 -15.46 -6.03 -13.04
N ASP A 291 -14.88 -6.98 -13.78
CA ASP A 291 -15.41 -7.46 -15.07
C ASP A 291 -16.86 -7.90 -14.91
N LYS A 292 -17.17 -8.65 -13.84
CA LYS A 292 -18.55 -9.04 -13.54
C LYS A 292 -19.47 -7.83 -13.35
N VAL A 293 -19.03 -6.81 -12.60
CA VAL A 293 -19.83 -5.58 -12.40
C VAL A 293 -20.07 -4.86 -13.72
N ILE A 294 -19.03 -4.70 -14.54
CA ILE A 294 -19.09 -4.05 -15.84
C ILE A 294 -20.04 -4.82 -16.77
N ILE A 295 -19.88 -6.14 -16.88
CA ILE A 295 -20.74 -6.99 -17.69
C ILE A 295 -22.21 -6.89 -17.24
N ASP A 296 -22.47 -6.95 -15.95
CA ASP A 296 -23.83 -6.85 -15.41
C ASP A 296 -24.49 -5.50 -15.71
N LEU A 297 -23.73 -4.39 -15.72
CA LEU A 297 -24.25 -3.05 -16.01
C LEU A 297 -24.48 -2.83 -17.51
N PHE A 298 -23.53 -3.22 -18.36
CA PHE A 298 -23.56 -2.97 -19.80
C PHE A 298 -24.27 -4.06 -20.63
N ASN A 299 -24.87 -5.05 -19.96
CA ASN A 299 -25.83 -6.01 -20.54
C ASN A 299 -27.31 -5.66 -20.27
N LYS A 300 -27.57 -4.56 -19.56
CA LYS A 300 -28.94 -4.06 -19.36
C LYS A 300 -29.53 -3.46 -20.65
N PRO A 301 -30.85 -3.19 -20.73
CA PRO A 301 -31.41 -2.35 -21.79
C PRO A 301 -30.65 -1.02 -21.90
N ILE A 302 -30.46 -0.51 -23.12
CA ILE A 302 -29.56 0.63 -23.39
C ILE A 302 -29.85 1.87 -22.54
N GLU A 303 -31.13 2.16 -22.32
CA GLU A 303 -31.60 3.30 -21.51
C GLU A 303 -31.31 3.16 -19.99
N GLU A 304 -31.03 1.94 -19.54
CA GLU A 304 -30.63 1.63 -18.16
C GLU A 304 -29.11 1.54 -17.99
N GLN A 305 -28.34 1.74 -19.05
CA GLN A 305 -26.88 1.69 -19.00
C GLN A 305 -26.29 3.07 -18.74
N PRO A 306 -25.09 3.14 -18.12
CA PRO A 306 -24.29 4.35 -18.16
C PRO A 306 -23.99 4.77 -19.61
N LYS A 307 -23.92 6.08 -19.87
CA LYS A 307 -23.47 6.61 -21.18
C LYS A 307 -21.98 6.36 -21.41
N GLY A 308 -21.24 6.10 -20.35
CA GLY A 308 -19.81 5.88 -20.38
C GLY A 308 -19.22 5.71 -18.99
N ILE A 309 -17.92 5.91 -18.88
CA ILE A 309 -17.15 5.66 -17.66
C ILE A 309 -16.25 6.85 -17.37
N LEU A 310 -16.17 7.19 -16.09
CA LEU A 310 -15.18 8.11 -15.58
C LEU A 310 -14.28 7.41 -14.57
N ASP A 311 -12.97 7.41 -14.81
CA ASP A 311 -11.96 6.92 -13.87
C ASP A 311 -11.26 8.11 -13.19
N MET A 312 -11.55 8.29 -11.89
CA MET A 312 -10.94 9.34 -11.06
C MET A 312 -9.65 8.81 -10.43
N GLY A 313 -8.54 9.52 -10.66
CA GLY A 313 -7.17 9.06 -10.39
C GLY A 313 -6.69 8.05 -11.43
N CYS A 314 -6.88 8.37 -12.72
CA CYS A 314 -6.66 7.41 -13.81
C CYS A 314 -5.19 6.97 -13.99
N GLY A 315 -4.22 7.67 -13.38
CA GLY A 315 -2.83 7.25 -13.34
C GLY A 315 -2.22 7.10 -14.73
N ASN A 316 -2.05 5.86 -15.20
CA ASN A 316 -1.50 5.55 -16.53
C ASN A 316 -2.57 5.14 -17.56
N GLY A 317 -3.86 5.16 -17.20
CA GLY A 317 -4.98 4.80 -18.09
C GLY A 317 -5.26 3.30 -18.23
N ALA A 318 -4.48 2.43 -17.59
CA ALA A 318 -4.62 0.98 -17.76
C ALA A 318 -5.98 0.44 -17.31
N PHE A 319 -6.61 1.06 -16.31
CA PHE A 319 -7.92 0.63 -15.83
C PHE A 319 -9.05 1.02 -16.80
N ILE A 320 -8.99 2.22 -17.38
CA ILE A 320 -9.89 2.66 -18.46
C ILE A 320 -9.77 1.72 -19.65
N GLU A 321 -8.54 1.44 -20.10
CA GLU A 321 -8.28 0.51 -21.20
C GLU A 321 -8.87 -0.88 -20.91
N HIS A 322 -8.65 -1.40 -19.71
CA HIS A 322 -9.21 -2.68 -19.28
C HIS A 322 -10.74 -2.70 -19.32
N ILE A 323 -11.40 -1.71 -18.72
CA ILE A 323 -12.88 -1.67 -18.69
C ILE A 323 -13.44 -1.52 -20.11
N PHE A 324 -12.85 -0.67 -20.95
CA PHE A 324 -13.26 -0.53 -22.34
C PHE A 324 -13.22 -1.87 -23.07
N ASN A 325 -12.09 -2.60 -22.97
CA ASN A 325 -11.94 -3.91 -23.61
C ASN A 325 -12.97 -4.93 -23.09
N VAL A 326 -13.31 -4.90 -21.81
CA VAL A 326 -14.38 -5.75 -21.25
C VAL A 326 -15.73 -5.40 -21.87
N ILE A 327 -16.08 -4.11 -22.00
CA ILE A 327 -17.35 -3.69 -22.59
C ILE A 327 -17.41 -4.10 -24.07
N ASP A 328 -16.38 -3.71 -24.83
CA ASP A 328 -16.28 -3.96 -26.27
C ASP A 328 -16.39 -5.45 -26.59
N GLN A 329 -15.68 -6.31 -25.85
CA GLN A 329 -15.55 -7.73 -26.21
C GLN A 329 -16.56 -8.66 -25.51
N GLN A 330 -17.14 -8.25 -24.37
CA GLN A 330 -17.87 -9.17 -23.49
C GLN A 330 -19.27 -8.71 -23.11
N THR A 331 -19.80 -7.64 -23.72
CA THR A 331 -21.13 -7.12 -23.39
C THR A 331 -22.01 -6.87 -24.61
N LEU A 332 -23.32 -6.79 -24.40
CA LEU A 332 -24.30 -6.38 -25.41
C LEU A 332 -24.02 -4.96 -25.89
N ARG A 333 -23.57 -4.06 -25.01
CA ARG A 333 -23.17 -2.70 -25.39
C ARG A 333 -22.03 -2.69 -26.40
N GLY A 334 -21.06 -3.61 -26.27
CA GLY A 334 -19.94 -3.76 -27.21
C GLY A 334 -20.41 -3.98 -28.65
N GLN A 335 -21.51 -4.70 -28.85
CA GLN A 335 -22.10 -4.96 -30.17
C GLN A 335 -22.84 -3.75 -30.77
N LEU A 336 -23.03 -2.68 -29.98
CA LEU A 336 -23.84 -1.51 -30.30
C LEU A 336 -23.04 -0.20 -30.23
N LEU A 337 -21.70 -0.25 -30.15
CA LEU A 337 -20.88 0.96 -29.96
C LEU A 337 -20.96 1.94 -31.12
N ASP A 338 -21.28 1.48 -32.34
CA ASP A 338 -21.48 2.36 -33.50
C ASP A 338 -22.72 3.24 -33.36
N GLU A 339 -23.82 2.70 -32.80
CA GLU A 339 -25.08 3.42 -32.57
C GLU A 339 -25.11 4.13 -31.21
N HIS A 340 -24.44 3.53 -30.22
CA HIS A 340 -24.40 3.98 -28.83
C HIS A 340 -22.95 4.00 -28.32
N PRO A 341 -22.12 4.96 -28.73
CA PRO A 341 -20.72 5.02 -28.30
C PRO A 341 -20.58 5.23 -26.79
N LEU A 342 -19.43 4.84 -26.24
CA LEU A 342 -19.07 5.11 -24.84
C LEU A 342 -18.40 6.47 -24.70
N PHE A 343 -18.80 7.23 -23.68
CA PHE A 343 -18.07 8.41 -23.27
C PHE A 343 -17.03 8.06 -22.19
N LEU A 344 -15.76 7.93 -22.59
CA LEU A 344 -14.68 7.57 -21.67
C LEU A 344 -13.96 8.82 -21.15
N VAL A 345 -13.74 8.89 -19.83
CA VAL A 345 -13.05 10.00 -19.18
C VAL A 345 -12.00 9.47 -18.20
N GLY A 346 -10.75 9.88 -18.39
CA GLY A 346 -9.69 9.77 -17.39
C GLY A 346 -9.46 11.10 -16.68
N VAL A 347 -9.54 11.10 -15.36
CA VAL A 347 -9.35 12.29 -14.53
C VAL A 347 -8.19 12.07 -13.57
N ASP A 348 -7.30 13.04 -13.45
CA ASP A 348 -6.21 13.00 -12.49
C ASP A 348 -5.79 14.42 -12.09
N PHE A 349 -5.41 14.59 -10.81
CA PHE A 349 -4.91 15.87 -10.31
C PHE A 349 -3.45 16.11 -10.74
N ASN A 350 -2.72 15.04 -11.09
CA ASN A 350 -1.33 15.08 -11.51
C ASN A 350 -1.22 15.17 -13.05
N LYS A 351 -0.64 16.28 -13.54
CA LYS A 351 -0.46 16.52 -14.99
C LYS A 351 0.44 15.49 -15.69
N ALA A 352 1.40 14.89 -14.99
CA ALA A 352 2.26 13.85 -15.54
C ALA A 352 1.47 12.55 -15.78
N ALA A 353 0.59 12.17 -14.85
CA ALA A 353 -0.34 11.05 -15.01
C ALA A 353 -1.26 11.25 -16.23
N LEU A 354 -1.82 12.45 -16.39
CA LEU A 354 -2.63 12.78 -17.58
C LEU A 354 -1.86 12.61 -18.89
N LYS A 355 -0.58 13.03 -18.94
CA LYS A 355 0.27 12.86 -20.13
C LYS A 355 0.50 11.39 -20.46
N VAL A 356 0.80 10.57 -19.46
CA VAL A 356 1.00 9.12 -19.62
C VAL A 356 -0.29 8.44 -20.06
N THR A 357 -1.41 8.75 -19.39
CA THR A 357 -2.74 8.24 -19.74
C THR A 357 -3.08 8.53 -21.21
N ARG A 358 -2.92 9.77 -21.68
CA ARG A 358 -3.15 10.12 -23.10
C ARG A 358 -2.31 9.27 -24.04
N ALA A 359 -1.00 9.14 -23.76
CA ALA A 359 -0.10 8.38 -24.62
C ALA A 359 -0.49 6.90 -24.69
N ASN A 360 -0.88 6.29 -23.57
CA ASN A 360 -1.28 4.89 -23.51
C ASN A 360 -2.61 4.65 -24.21
N LEU A 361 -3.63 5.49 -23.98
CA LEU A 361 -4.94 5.34 -24.62
C LEU A 361 -4.87 5.56 -26.14
N ILE A 362 -4.06 6.54 -26.61
CA ILE A 362 -3.79 6.72 -28.05
C ILE A 362 -3.13 5.47 -28.64
N LYS A 363 -2.14 4.90 -27.93
CA LYS A 363 -1.45 3.68 -28.38
C LYS A 363 -2.39 2.47 -28.41
N ALA A 364 -3.38 2.42 -27.54
CA ALA A 364 -4.40 1.39 -27.49
C ALA A 364 -5.57 1.63 -28.47
N ASP A 365 -5.54 2.72 -29.25
CA ASP A 365 -6.62 3.14 -30.15
C ASP A 365 -7.97 3.39 -29.43
N ILE A 366 -7.90 3.87 -28.19
CA ILE A 366 -9.06 4.17 -27.35
C ILE A 366 -9.28 5.68 -27.29
N TRP A 367 -10.45 6.13 -27.75
CA TRP A 367 -10.82 7.54 -27.65
C TRP A 367 -11.42 7.87 -26.28
N ALA A 368 -10.69 8.64 -25.49
CA ALA A 368 -11.13 9.14 -24.19
C ALA A 368 -10.82 10.62 -24.00
N LYS A 369 -11.61 11.31 -23.18
CA LYS A 369 -11.27 12.62 -22.63
C LYS A 369 -10.31 12.42 -21.47
N VAL A 370 -9.23 13.19 -21.43
CA VAL A 370 -8.25 13.13 -20.33
C VAL A 370 -8.10 14.53 -19.76
N ILE A 371 -8.70 14.75 -18.59
CA ILE A 371 -8.90 16.08 -18.00
C ILE A 371 -8.34 16.15 -16.58
N TRP A 372 -8.05 17.36 -16.13
CA TRP A 372 -7.62 17.58 -14.76
C TRP A 372 -8.83 17.52 -13.82
N GLY A 373 -8.66 16.97 -12.63
CA GLY A 373 -9.69 17.02 -11.59
C GLY A 373 -9.19 16.54 -10.24
N ASP A 374 -9.88 16.95 -9.18
CA ASP A 374 -9.57 16.60 -7.79
C ASP A 374 -10.72 15.77 -7.22
N ILE A 375 -10.39 14.63 -6.59
CA ILE A 375 -11.37 13.76 -5.94
C ILE A 375 -12.17 14.51 -4.85
N GLY A 376 -11.62 15.56 -4.24
CA GLY A 376 -12.30 16.38 -3.23
C GLY A 376 -13.32 17.37 -3.81
N ARG A 377 -13.32 17.58 -5.14
CA ARG A 377 -14.12 18.59 -5.86
C ARG A 377 -14.93 18.00 -7.03
N PRO A 378 -15.84 17.04 -6.77
CA PRO A 378 -16.70 16.49 -7.82
C PRO A 378 -17.65 17.54 -8.44
N ASP A 379 -17.92 18.63 -7.73
CA ASP A 379 -18.70 19.78 -8.23
C ASP A 379 -18.02 20.48 -9.42
N VAL A 380 -16.70 20.68 -9.33
CA VAL A 380 -15.91 21.29 -10.41
C VAL A 380 -15.88 20.35 -11.60
N LEU A 381 -15.56 19.08 -11.36
CA LEU A 381 -15.54 18.06 -12.41
C LEU A 381 -16.88 17.95 -13.15
N ALA A 382 -18.00 17.97 -12.43
CA ALA A 382 -19.32 17.91 -13.04
C ALA A 382 -19.61 19.13 -13.92
N ASN A 383 -19.22 20.34 -13.49
CA ASN A 383 -19.37 21.54 -14.30
C ASN A 383 -18.50 21.48 -15.56
N ASP A 384 -17.23 21.08 -15.45
CA ASP A 384 -16.31 20.97 -16.58
C ASP A 384 -16.84 19.98 -17.63
N LEU A 385 -17.35 18.82 -17.21
CA LEU A 385 -17.93 17.83 -18.13
C LEU A 385 -19.16 18.34 -18.87
N ARG A 386 -20.02 19.09 -18.18
CA ARG A 386 -21.22 19.66 -18.77
C ARG A 386 -20.88 20.79 -19.75
N GLU A 387 -19.98 21.69 -19.37
CA GLU A 387 -19.61 22.85 -20.19
C GLU A 387 -18.79 22.46 -21.43
N ASP A 388 -17.82 21.55 -21.28
CA ASP A 388 -16.90 21.20 -22.36
C ASP A 388 -17.43 20.09 -23.28
N TYR A 389 -18.32 19.22 -22.76
CA TYR A 389 -18.72 18.00 -23.46
C TYR A 389 -20.22 17.71 -23.48
N ASP A 390 -21.06 18.53 -22.84
CA ASP A 390 -22.51 18.30 -22.73
C ASP A 390 -22.85 16.92 -22.10
N ILE A 391 -22.03 16.50 -21.13
CA ILE A 391 -22.20 15.24 -20.40
C ILE A 391 -22.37 15.52 -18.91
N GLU A 392 -23.47 15.02 -18.35
CA GLU A 392 -23.73 15.03 -16.92
C GLU A 392 -22.91 13.94 -16.22
N LEU A 393 -22.20 14.28 -15.13
CA LEU A 393 -21.39 13.31 -14.38
C LEU A 393 -22.21 12.13 -13.84
N GLN A 394 -23.47 12.39 -13.47
CA GLN A 394 -24.43 11.38 -13.03
C GLN A 394 -24.83 10.35 -14.10
N ASP A 395 -24.57 10.63 -15.38
CA ASP A 395 -24.85 9.71 -16.48
C ASP A 395 -23.71 8.72 -16.74
N LEU A 396 -22.59 8.84 -16.02
CA LEU A 396 -21.43 7.96 -16.15
C LEU A 396 -21.36 6.97 -14.98
N LEU A 397 -20.81 5.79 -15.25
CA LEU A 397 -20.31 4.93 -14.19
C LEU A 397 -19.02 5.54 -13.66
N ASN A 398 -19.04 5.96 -12.40
CA ASN A 398 -17.86 6.52 -11.76
C ASN A 398 -17.04 5.38 -11.15
N VAL A 399 -15.77 5.30 -11.52
CA VAL A 399 -14.84 4.29 -11.03
C VAL A 399 -13.61 4.97 -10.43
N ARG A 400 -13.00 4.34 -9.43
CA ARG A 400 -11.69 4.74 -8.91
C ARG A 400 -11.05 3.62 -8.11
N THR A 401 -9.72 3.53 -8.17
CA THR A 401 -8.96 2.48 -7.49
C THR A 401 -7.95 3.08 -6.53
N PHE A 402 -8.01 2.69 -5.26
CA PHE A 402 -7.06 3.03 -4.22
C PHE A 402 -6.88 4.54 -4.04
N LEU A 403 -7.98 5.30 -3.95
CA LEU A 403 -7.93 6.76 -3.99
C LEU A 403 -8.65 7.49 -2.85
N ASP A 404 -9.78 6.98 -2.32
CA ASP A 404 -10.52 7.72 -1.28
C ASP A 404 -9.70 7.83 0.02
N HIS A 405 -8.86 6.84 0.32
CA HIS A 405 -7.92 6.90 1.44
C HIS A 405 -6.77 7.91 1.23
N ASN A 406 -6.40 8.22 -0.02
CA ASN A 406 -5.30 9.12 -0.37
C ASN A 406 -5.80 10.55 -0.71
N ARG A 407 -7.06 10.86 -0.41
CA ARG A 407 -7.60 12.22 -0.58
C ARG A 407 -6.89 13.20 0.35
N ILE A 408 -6.85 14.47 -0.05
CA ILE A 408 -6.40 15.54 0.83
C ILE A 408 -7.30 15.59 2.08
N TRP A 409 -6.68 15.72 3.25
CA TRP A 409 -7.42 15.84 4.50
C TRP A 409 -8.30 17.08 4.52
N GLU A 410 -9.59 16.85 4.76
CA GLU A 410 -10.54 17.90 5.11
C GLU A 410 -11.17 17.55 6.46
N ALA A 411 -11.06 18.47 7.42
CA ALA A 411 -11.73 18.32 8.70
C ALA A 411 -13.26 18.40 8.51
N PRO A 412 -14.04 17.59 9.23
CA PRO A 412 -15.50 17.62 9.11
C PRO A 412 -16.04 19.00 9.51
N MET A 413 -16.90 19.56 8.66
CA MET A 413 -17.57 20.84 8.91
C MET A 413 -18.71 20.70 9.93
N LYS A 414 -19.34 19.52 9.97
CA LYS A 414 -20.45 19.21 10.86
C LYS A 414 -19.99 18.34 12.01
N LYS A 415 -20.66 18.49 13.16
CA LYS A 415 -20.51 17.56 14.28
C LYS A 415 -21.44 16.37 14.07
N TYR A 416 -20.89 15.18 14.19
CA TYR A 416 -21.64 13.94 14.12
C TYR A 416 -21.62 13.25 15.48
N ASN A 417 -22.77 12.75 15.92
CA ASN A 417 -22.90 11.98 17.16
C ASN A 417 -22.67 10.48 16.87
N ASN A 418 -21.55 10.14 16.23
CA ASN A 418 -21.09 8.75 16.06
C ASN A 418 -19.85 8.48 16.90
N ILE A 419 -19.84 7.30 17.52
CA ILE A 419 -18.63 6.72 18.06
C ILE A 419 -18.08 5.78 16.99
N SER A 420 -16.86 6.07 16.56
CA SER A 420 -16.14 5.29 15.56
C SER A 420 -15.87 3.88 16.07
N THR A 421 -15.90 2.92 15.15
CA THR A 421 -15.43 1.54 15.40
C THR A 421 -14.05 1.29 14.81
N SER A 422 -13.45 2.29 14.16
CA SER A 422 -12.10 2.20 13.63
C SER A 422 -11.09 2.10 14.76
N THR A 423 -10.08 1.29 14.53
CA THR A 423 -8.89 1.15 15.36
C THR A 423 -7.71 1.96 14.83
N GLY A 424 -7.79 2.48 13.60
CA GLY A 424 -6.67 3.13 12.89
C GLY A 424 -5.93 4.21 13.68
N ALA A 425 -4.65 4.39 13.34
CA ALA A 425 -3.80 5.47 13.84
C ALA A 425 -3.63 6.51 12.72
N PHE A 426 -4.44 7.56 12.74
CA PHE A 426 -4.46 8.57 11.68
C PHE A 426 -3.69 9.81 12.07
N ALA A 427 -2.97 10.36 11.09
CA ALA A 427 -2.20 11.58 11.26
C ALA A 427 -2.42 12.55 10.09
N THR A 428 -2.25 13.83 10.36
CA THR A 428 -2.03 14.84 9.32
C THR A 428 -0.97 15.81 9.81
N ASN A 429 0.10 15.99 9.04
CA ASN A 429 1.19 16.91 9.38
C ASN A 429 1.71 16.71 10.82
N GLY A 430 1.84 15.46 11.26
CA GLY A 430 2.29 15.08 12.61
C GLY A 430 1.25 15.16 13.72
N LYS A 431 0.06 15.72 13.47
CA LYS A 431 -1.03 15.79 14.46
C LYS A 431 -1.84 14.50 14.44
N CYS A 432 -2.18 13.98 15.62
CA CYS A 432 -3.10 12.84 15.73
C CYS A 432 -4.52 13.29 15.35
N LEU A 433 -5.19 12.50 14.52
CA LEU A 433 -6.59 12.68 14.17
C LEU A 433 -7.46 11.74 14.98
N LYS A 434 -8.65 12.20 15.35
CA LYS A 434 -9.64 11.36 16.04
C LYS A 434 -10.33 10.46 15.03
N ASN A 435 -10.54 9.20 15.37
CA ASN A 435 -11.20 8.25 14.46
C ASN A 435 -12.63 8.69 14.12
N ASN A 436 -13.33 9.35 15.06
CA ASN A 436 -14.65 9.96 14.79
C ASN A 436 -14.58 11.02 13.69
N ASP A 437 -13.54 11.86 13.70
CA ASP A 437 -13.36 12.95 12.73
C ASP A 437 -12.96 12.40 11.36
N VAL A 438 -12.19 11.30 11.32
CA VAL A 438 -11.81 10.62 10.07
C VAL A 438 -13.03 9.96 9.40
N GLU A 439 -13.88 9.28 10.18
CA GLU A 439 -15.16 8.76 9.68
C GLU A 439 -16.09 9.89 9.21
N ALA A 440 -16.17 11.00 9.95
CA ALA A 440 -16.99 12.15 9.58
C ALA A 440 -16.47 12.84 8.30
N SER A 441 -15.15 12.96 8.16
CA SER A 441 -14.50 13.46 6.94
C SER A 441 -14.84 12.58 5.73
N LEU A 442 -14.77 11.26 5.87
CA LEU A 442 -15.17 10.33 4.81
C LEU A 442 -16.67 10.46 4.49
N LEU A 443 -17.53 10.62 5.51
CA LEU A 443 -18.95 10.84 5.32
C LEU A 443 -19.24 12.08 4.48
N GLU A 444 -18.65 13.23 4.85
CA GLU A 444 -18.81 14.48 4.11
C GLU A 444 -18.26 14.36 2.68
N HIS A 445 -17.11 13.70 2.51
CA HIS A 445 -16.53 13.40 1.19
C HIS A 445 -17.49 12.59 0.30
N LEU A 446 -18.05 11.48 0.80
CA LEU A 446 -19.01 10.67 0.06
C LEU A 446 -20.32 11.43 -0.21
N GLN A 447 -20.74 12.34 0.68
CA GLN A 447 -21.89 13.21 0.47
C GLN A 447 -21.67 14.21 -0.68
N LYS A 448 -20.44 14.71 -0.89
CA LYS A 448 -20.12 15.53 -2.06
C LYS A 448 -20.29 14.76 -3.38
N TRP A 449 -19.91 13.48 -3.37
CA TRP A 449 -20.01 12.61 -4.55
C TRP A 449 -21.43 12.10 -4.81
N LYS A 450 -22.25 11.93 -3.77
CA LYS A 450 -23.56 11.29 -3.85
C LYS A 450 -24.43 11.77 -5.03
N PRO A 451 -24.66 13.08 -5.26
CA PRO A 451 -25.53 13.54 -6.35
C PRO A 451 -25.06 13.11 -7.75
N PHE A 452 -23.78 12.81 -7.89
CA PHE A 452 -23.15 12.49 -9.16
C PHE A 452 -22.96 10.99 -9.38
N VAL A 453 -23.21 10.16 -8.37
CA VAL A 453 -22.96 8.71 -8.45
C VAL A 453 -24.18 7.88 -8.05
N GLU A 454 -25.25 8.52 -7.57
CA GLU A 454 -26.40 7.79 -7.04
C GLU A 454 -27.14 6.97 -8.11
N LYS A 455 -27.14 7.39 -9.38
CA LYS A 455 -27.81 6.73 -10.52
C LYS A 455 -27.13 5.42 -10.95
N PHE A 456 -25.94 5.52 -11.54
CA PHE A 456 -25.24 4.36 -12.09
C PHE A 456 -24.26 3.70 -11.12
N GLY A 457 -23.87 4.45 -10.09
CA GLY A 457 -23.05 3.97 -9.00
C GLY A 457 -21.63 4.51 -9.03
N LEU A 458 -20.96 4.28 -7.91
CA LEU A 458 -19.55 4.48 -7.69
C LEU A 458 -18.90 3.13 -7.43
N LEU A 459 -18.09 2.66 -8.38
CA LEU A 459 -17.33 1.41 -8.28
C LEU A 459 -15.93 1.71 -7.74
N ILE A 460 -15.68 1.31 -6.50
CA ILE A 460 -14.39 1.52 -5.84
C ILE A 460 -13.67 0.21 -5.58
N ILE A 461 -12.35 0.21 -5.81
CA ILE A 461 -11.41 -0.71 -5.18
C ILE A 461 -10.71 0.08 -4.09
N GLU A 462 -10.74 -0.38 -2.85
CA GLU A 462 -10.18 0.38 -1.73
C GLU A 462 -9.27 -0.45 -0.82
N LEU A 463 -8.26 0.20 -0.24
CA LEU A 463 -7.32 -0.34 0.73
C LEU A 463 -7.81 -0.07 2.17
N HIS A 464 -7.56 -1.02 3.06
CA HIS A 464 -8.08 -1.05 4.42
C HIS A 464 -7.02 -1.41 5.45
N THR A 465 -7.13 -0.80 6.62
CA THR A 465 -6.49 -1.27 7.85
C THR A 465 -7.30 -2.41 8.48
N ILE A 466 -6.71 -3.09 9.46
CA ILE A 466 -7.35 -4.09 10.32
C ILE A 466 -6.90 -3.91 11.77
N ASP A 467 -7.66 -4.45 12.72
CA ASP A 467 -7.35 -4.37 14.15
C ASP A 467 -5.93 -4.93 14.44
N PRO A 468 -5.05 -4.18 15.14
CA PRO A 468 -3.67 -4.60 15.40
C PRO A 468 -3.58 -5.91 16.19
N LYS A 469 -4.57 -6.21 17.05
CA LYS A 469 -4.66 -7.50 17.73
C LYS A 469 -4.89 -8.64 16.74
N LEU A 470 -5.78 -8.43 15.75
CA LEU A 470 -6.03 -9.40 14.70
C LEU A 470 -4.79 -9.60 13.81
N VAL A 471 -4.02 -8.53 13.55
CA VAL A 471 -2.72 -8.65 12.84
C VAL A 471 -1.74 -9.50 13.64
N ALA A 472 -1.60 -9.22 14.94
CA ALA A 472 -0.69 -9.93 15.83
C ALA A 472 -1.00 -11.43 15.92
N ASP A 473 -2.28 -11.80 15.90
CA ASP A 473 -2.72 -13.20 15.88
C ASP A 473 -2.47 -13.91 14.52
N ASN A 474 -2.12 -13.16 13.47
CA ASN A 474 -2.04 -13.64 12.08
C ASN A 474 -0.77 -13.19 11.34
N LEU A 475 0.36 -13.08 12.05
CA LEU A 475 1.64 -12.68 11.46
C LEU A 475 2.04 -13.58 10.27
N GLY A 476 2.42 -12.95 9.16
CA GLY A 476 2.70 -13.66 7.91
C GLY A 476 1.46 -14.09 7.14
N GLN A 477 0.26 -13.61 7.47
CA GLN A 477 -0.94 -13.86 6.67
C GLN A 477 -1.56 -12.60 6.05
N THR A 478 -1.01 -11.42 6.39
CA THR A 478 -1.50 -10.12 5.94
C THR A 478 -0.33 -9.13 5.82
N ALA A 479 -0.49 -8.12 4.96
CA ALA A 479 0.46 -7.01 4.80
C ALA A 479 0.04 -5.75 5.58
N ALA A 480 -0.92 -5.88 6.50
CA ALA A 480 -1.54 -4.75 7.19
C ALA A 480 -0.54 -3.90 7.98
N THR A 481 0.46 -4.49 8.65
CA THR A 481 1.48 -3.70 9.38
C THR A 481 2.23 -2.77 8.44
N ALA A 482 2.68 -3.29 7.30
CA ALA A 482 3.37 -2.49 6.29
C ALA A 482 2.46 -1.40 5.72
N TYR A 483 1.19 -1.72 5.41
CA TYR A 483 0.25 -0.73 4.89
C TYR A 483 -0.10 0.36 5.90
N ASP A 484 -0.34 0.01 7.16
CA ASP A 484 -0.59 0.97 8.23
C ASP A 484 0.58 1.94 8.37
N ALA A 485 1.82 1.45 8.26
CA ALA A 485 3.00 2.28 8.34
C ALA A 485 3.15 3.20 7.10
N THR A 486 3.11 2.64 5.88
CA THR A 486 3.31 3.45 4.67
C THR A 486 2.25 4.54 4.53
N HIS A 487 0.99 4.22 4.85
CA HIS A 487 -0.13 5.16 4.71
C HIS A 487 -0.22 6.11 5.91
N GLY A 488 0.00 5.61 7.14
CA GLY A 488 -0.06 6.43 8.35
C GLY A 488 1.02 7.52 8.40
N TYR A 489 2.25 7.23 7.97
CA TYR A 489 3.33 8.22 7.92
C TYR A 489 3.21 9.20 6.74
N SER A 490 2.39 8.91 5.74
CA SER A 490 2.20 9.73 4.55
C SER A 490 0.85 10.46 4.51
N ASP A 491 0.19 10.60 5.67
CA ASP A 491 -1.09 11.29 5.83
C ASP A 491 -2.22 10.70 4.97
N GLN A 492 -2.32 9.37 4.93
CA GLN A 492 -3.36 8.62 4.23
C GLN A 492 -4.30 7.88 5.21
N TYR A 493 -5.57 7.72 4.83
CA TYR A 493 -6.68 7.41 5.73
C TYR A 493 -7.36 6.07 5.41
N ILE A 494 -6.61 4.97 5.52
CA ILE A 494 -7.14 3.62 5.29
C ILE A 494 -8.02 3.17 6.47
N LEU A 495 -9.34 3.09 6.26
CA LEU A 495 -10.32 2.65 7.25
C LEU A 495 -10.66 1.16 7.06
N GLU A 496 -11.14 0.49 8.10
CA GLU A 496 -11.61 -0.90 8.00
C GLU A 496 -12.79 -1.02 7.01
N VAL A 497 -12.92 -2.19 6.35
CA VAL A 497 -13.96 -2.46 5.34
C VAL A 497 -15.37 -2.11 5.85
N ASP A 498 -15.69 -2.54 7.07
CA ASP A 498 -17.01 -2.33 7.65
C ASP A 498 -17.26 -0.85 7.98
N VAL A 499 -16.20 -0.11 8.33
CA VAL A 499 -16.27 1.34 8.60
C VAL A 499 -16.55 2.10 7.30
N LEU A 500 -15.85 1.78 6.20
CA LEU A 500 -16.12 2.36 4.87
C LEU A 500 -17.58 2.13 4.47
N ARG A 501 -18.05 0.88 4.52
CA ARG A 501 -19.40 0.50 4.08
C ARG A 501 -20.48 1.15 4.94
N LYS A 502 -20.32 1.15 6.26
CA LYS A 502 -21.24 1.84 7.19
C LYS A 502 -21.27 3.35 6.92
N THR A 503 -20.13 3.94 6.58
CA THR A 503 -20.03 5.37 6.26
C THR A 503 -20.70 5.70 4.92
N ALA A 504 -20.53 4.84 3.90
CA ALA A 504 -21.24 4.96 2.63
C ALA A 504 -22.76 4.93 2.81
N ILE A 505 -23.28 3.97 3.59
CA ILE A 505 -24.73 3.88 3.88
C ILE A 505 -25.23 5.18 4.54
N LYS A 506 -24.49 5.72 5.53
CA LYS A 506 -24.82 7.01 6.16
C LYS A 506 -24.77 8.19 5.19
N ALA A 507 -23.92 8.13 4.17
CA ALA A 507 -23.86 9.12 3.10
C ALA A 507 -25.05 9.02 2.13
N GLY A 508 -25.90 7.99 2.25
CA GLY A 508 -26.98 7.70 1.32
C GLY A 508 -26.53 6.91 0.09
N LEU A 509 -25.38 6.26 0.16
CA LEU A 509 -24.83 5.38 -0.86
C LEU A 509 -24.79 3.94 -0.34
N VAL A 510 -25.70 3.08 -0.83
CA VAL A 510 -25.83 1.70 -0.40
C VAL A 510 -24.90 0.78 -1.20
N PRO A 511 -24.04 0.00 -0.52
CA PRO A 511 -23.23 -1.02 -1.18
C PRO A 511 -24.10 -2.15 -1.76
N ASN A 512 -23.79 -2.55 -2.99
CA ASN A 512 -24.40 -3.72 -3.62
C ASN A 512 -23.64 -5.01 -3.25
N ASP A 513 -24.27 -5.87 -2.46
CA ASP A 513 -23.68 -7.13 -1.99
C ASP A 513 -23.41 -8.15 -3.12
N ASN A 514 -24.16 -8.09 -4.22
CA ASN A 514 -23.91 -8.96 -5.38
C ASN A 514 -22.61 -8.61 -6.13
N HIS A 515 -22.12 -7.39 -5.92
CA HIS A 515 -20.92 -6.81 -6.51
C HIS A 515 -19.83 -6.53 -5.46
N PHE A 516 -19.99 -7.06 -4.25
CA PHE A 516 -19.01 -6.91 -3.18
C PHE A 516 -17.98 -8.05 -3.19
N ALA A 517 -16.72 -7.69 -3.02
CA ALA A 517 -15.66 -8.64 -2.72
C ALA A 517 -14.65 -8.03 -1.74
N LYS A 518 -13.97 -8.89 -0.99
CA LYS A 518 -12.87 -8.48 -0.11
C LYS A 518 -11.72 -9.48 -0.18
N PHE A 519 -10.50 -8.99 0.03
CA PHE A 519 -9.27 -9.74 -0.22
C PHE A 519 -8.28 -9.59 0.95
N PRO A 520 -7.88 -10.71 1.59
CA PRO A 520 -8.50 -12.04 1.51
C PRO A 520 -9.99 -12.02 1.90
N ASN A 521 -10.77 -13.01 1.47
CA ASN A 521 -12.19 -13.09 1.78
C ASN A 521 -12.46 -13.60 3.21
N ASN A 522 -11.96 -12.88 4.21
CA ASN A 522 -12.14 -13.16 5.64
C ASN A 522 -11.98 -11.85 6.46
N ALA A 523 -11.67 -11.95 7.75
CA ALA A 523 -11.46 -10.80 8.63
C ALA A 523 -10.12 -10.06 8.40
N LEU A 524 -9.17 -10.68 7.70
CA LEU A 524 -7.86 -10.10 7.36
C LEU A 524 -7.89 -9.28 6.06
N ALA A 525 -9.08 -8.92 5.57
CA ALA A 525 -9.25 -8.21 4.32
C ALA A 525 -8.60 -6.83 4.38
N THR A 526 -7.60 -6.61 3.54
CA THR A 526 -6.95 -5.29 3.37
C THR A 526 -7.36 -4.62 2.07
N VAL A 527 -8.08 -5.31 1.18
CA VAL A 527 -8.65 -4.72 -0.04
C VAL A 527 -10.12 -5.08 -0.16
N SER A 528 -10.97 -4.15 -0.60
CA SER A 528 -12.35 -4.45 -0.98
C SER A 528 -12.75 -3.82 -2.30
N ILE A 529 -13.78 -4.39 -2.92
CA ILE A 529 -14.44 -3.87 -4.12
C ILE A 529 -15.89 -3.62 -3.76
N ASN A 530 -16.38 -2.41 -4.00
CA ASN A 530 -17.76 -2.04 -3.71
C ASN A 530 -18.34 -1.28 -4.90
N LEU A 531 -19.56 -1.64 -5.30
CA LEU A 531 -20.42 -0.77 -6.10
C LEU A 531 -21.41 -0.08 -5.15
N LEU A 532 -21.27 1.23 -4.99
CA LEU A 532 -22.10 2.06 -4.13
C LEU A 532 -23.15 2.78 -4.98
N LYS A 533 -24.44 2.73 -4.60
CA LYS A 533 -25.55 3.37 -5.37
C LYS A 533 -26.49 4.16 -4.47
N GLY A 534 -27.28 5.06 -5.06
CA GLY A 534 -28.35 5.74 -4.33
C GLY A 534 -29.43 4.79 -3.85
N ASN A 535 -30.14 5.19 -2.80
CA ASN A 535 -31.43 4.59 -2.47
C ASN A 535 -32.49 5.14 -3.42
N PHE A 536 -33.04 4.28 -4.27
CA PHE A 536 -34.22 4.56 -5.08
C PHE A 536 -35.47 3.95 -4.48
#